data_AF-A0ABD5BAA3-F1
#
_entry.id   AF-A0ABD5BAA3-F1
#
_cell.length_a   1.000
_cell.length_b   1.000
_cell.length_c   1.000
_cell.angle_alpha   90.00
_cell.angle_beta   90.00
_cell.angle_gamma   90.00
#
_symmetry.space_group_name_H-M   'P 1'
#
loop_
_entity.id
_entity.type
_entity.pdbx_description
1 polymer ?
#
loop_
_entity_poly.entity_id
_entity_poly.type
_entity_poly.pdbx_seq_one_letter_code
_entity_poly.pdbx_strand_id
1 'polypeptide(L)'
;MEKKILSKRIIPNDLFFEQVKERLNAGQKVKIPVAGKSMEPFLQNGDLVVLKKFEEKDLINGKIVLAYFNNAYVLHRVVKIKKENVTLAGDGNIQQVEIITDKDILAVVVSAYRGEKELSINTLLGQIWYKLRIIRSVYNKIFGIK
;
A
#
# COMPACT_ATOMS: atom_id res chain seq x y z
N MET A 1 -23.89 -23.89 7.74
CA MET A 1 -22.49 -23.65 8.16
C MET A 1 -22.44 -22.31 8.86
N GLU A 2 -22.31 -22.33 10.19
CA GLU A 2 -22.20 -21.11 11.00
C GLU A 2 -20.88 -20.38 10.66
N LYS A 3 -20.98 -19.14 10.20
CA LYS A 3 -19.81 -18.26 10.08
C LYS A 3 -19.32 -17.96 11.49
N LYS A 4 -18.23 -18.60 11.91
CA LYS A 4 -17.52 -18.32 13.17
C LYS A 4 -17.13 -16.84 13.15
N ILE A 5 -17.88 -16.01 13.86
CA ILE A 5 -17.58 -14.58 13.98
C ILE A 5 -16.24 -14.50 14.69
N LEU A 6 -15.17 -14.15 13.95
CA LEU A 6 -13.89 -13.83 14.58
C LEU A 6 -14.14 -12.65 15.51
N SER A 7 -13.95 -12.86 16.81
CA SER A 7 -13.94 -11.80 17.80
C SER A 7 -12.95 -10.72 17.34
N LYS A 8 -13.42 -9.48 17.15
CA LYS A 8 -12.56 -8.35 16.79
C LYS A 8 -11.60 -8.10 17.96
N ARG A 9 -10.33 -8.48 17.78
CA ARG A 9 -9.26 -8.23 18.76
C ARG A 9 -8.54 -6.95 18.35
N ILE A 10 -8.36 -6.04 19.30
CA ILE A 10 -7.52 -4.86 19.12
C ILE A 10 -6.10 -5.27 19.49
N ILE A 11 -5.17 -5.14 18.54
CA ILE A 11 -3.76 -5.46 18.73
C ILE A 11 -2.97 -4.21 18.33
N PRO A 12 -1.93 -3.82 19.09
CA PRO A 12 -0.99 -2.77 18.68
C PRO A 12 -0.41 -3.05 17.29
N ASN A 13 -0.24 -2.00 16.49
CA ASN A 13 0.27 -2.13 15.13
C ASN A 13 1.64 -2.81 15.09
N ASP A 14 2.54 -2.51 16.03
CA ASP A 14 3.88 -3.10 16.06
C ASP A 14 3.82 -4.62 16.23
N LEU A 15 3.06 -5.11 17.22
CA LEU A 15 2.84 -6.55 17.44
C LEU A 15 2.17 -7.23 16.24
N PHE A 16 1.22 -6.54 15.58
CA PHE A 16 0.59 -7.06 14.38
C PHE A 16 1.61 -7.23 13.24
N PHE A 17 2.42 -6.20 12.98
CA PHE A 17 3.40 -6.24 11.89
C PHE A 17 4.63 -7.09 12.20
N GLU A 18 4.96 -7.33 13.47
CA GLU A 18 5.95 -8.36 13.86
C GLU A 18 5.52 -9.75 13.36
N GLN A 19 4.27 -10.16 13.61
CA GLN A 19 3.76 -11.43 13.10
C GLN A 19 3.71 -11.48 11.57
N VAL A 20 3.40 -10.35 10.92
CA VAL A 20 3.45 -10.24 9.46
C VAL A 20 4.88 -10.46 8.96
N LYS A 21 5.88 -9.80 9.56
CA LYS A 21 7.31 -9.96 9.21
C LYS A 21 7.77 -11.40 9.37
N GLU A 22 7.44 -12.05 10.49
CA GLU A 22 7.80 -13.45 10.73
C GLU A 22 7.30 -14.38 9.62
N ARG A 23 6.02 -14.26 9.27
CA ARG A 23 5.41 -15.08 8.19
C ARG A 23 6.03 -14.80 6.83
N LEU A 24 6.27 -13.53 6.50
CA LEU A 24 6.95 -13.15 5.26
C LEU A 24 8.37 -13.71 5.21
N ASN A 25 9.10 -13.67 6.33
CA ASN A 25 10.45 -14.23 6.44
C ASN A 25 10.47 -15.75 6.31
N ALA A 26 9.40 -16.44 6.72
CA ALA A 26 9.19 -17.86 6.47
C ALA A 26 8.76 -18.18 5.03
N GLY A 27 8.76 -17.19 4.12
CA GLY A 27 8.38 -17.37 2.71
C GLY A 27 6.87 -17.46 2.47
N GLN A 28 6.05 -17.21 3.50
CA GLN A 28 4.59 -17.27 3.37
C GLN A 28 4.03 -15.98 2.77
N LYS A 29 2.89 -16.11 2.08
CA LYS A 29 2.07 -14.96 1.70
C LYS A 29 1.16 -14.60 2.87
N VAL A 30 1.03 -13.30 3.14
CA VAL A 30 0.21 -12.80 4.25
C VAL A 30 -0.91 -11.92 3.71
N LYS A 31 -2.15 -12.18 4.14
CA LYS A 31 -3.30 -11.35 3.79
C LYS A 31 -3.60 -10.39 4.94
N ILE A 32 -3.62 -9.09 4.67
CA ILE A 32 -3.90 -8.04 5.68
C ILE A 32 -4.98 -7.07 5.18
N PRO A 33 -5.74 -6.44 6.06
CA PRO A 33 -6.65 -5.35 5.69
C PRO A 33 -5.87 -4.05 5.43
N VAL A 34 -6.32 -3.29 4.44
CA VAL A 34 -5.89 -1.91 4.20
C VAL A 34 -6.58 -1.02 5.23
N ALA A 35 -5.81 -0.15 5.89
CA ALA A 35 -6.31 0.81 6.87
C ALA A 35 -6.16 2.24 6.34
N GLY A 36 -7.21 3.05 6.51
CA GLY A 36 -7.23 4.45 6.11
C GLY A 36 -7.55 4.68 4.63
N LYS A 37 -7.31 5.91 4.16
CA LYS A 37 -7.73 6.39 2.83
C LYS A 37 -6.56 6.72 1.90
N SER A 38 -5.32 6.49 2.33
CA SER A 38 -4.13 6.94 1.57
C SER A 38 -4.02 6.29 0.19
N MET A 39 -4.57 5.09 0.02
CA MET A 39 -4.54 4.33 -1.23
C MET A 39 -5.80 4.47 -2.09
N GLU A 40 -6.72 5.37 -1.71
CA GLU A 40 -7.87 5.69 -2.55
C GLU A 40 -7.42 6.38 -3.85
N PRO A 41 -8.07 6.14 -4.99
CA PRO A 41 -9.31 5.36 -5.16
C PRO A 41 -9.09 3.86 -5.36
N PHE A 42 -7.84 3.39 -5.53
CA PHE A 42 -7.57 2.01 -5.96
C PHE A 42 -7.78 0.98 -4.84
N LEU A 43 -7.38 1.29 -3.62
CA LEU A 43 -7.65 0.48 -2.43
C LEU A 43 -8.40 1.33 -1.40
N GLN A 44 -9.47 0.78 -0.87
CA GLN A 44 -10.32 1.40 0.14
C GLN A 44 -10.06 0.77 1.51
N ASN A 45 -10.41 1.50 2.57
CA ASN A 45 -10.34 0.99 3.92
C ASN A 45 -11.14 -0.32 4.06
N GLY A 46 -10.49 -1.39 4.51
CA GLY A 46 -11.09 -2.73 4.64
C GLY A 46 -10.88 -3.66 3.43
N ASP A 47 -10.38 -3.15 2.30
CA ASP A 47 -9.91 -4.02 1.21
C ASP A 47 -8.78 -4.92 1.75
N LEU A 48 -8.68 -6.15 1.24
CA LEU A 48 -7.67 -7.11 1.66
C LEU A 48 -6.54 -7.16 0.64
N VAL A 49 -5.30 -6.97 1.07
CA VAL A 49 -4.12 -7.15 0.22
C VAL A 49 -3.37 -8.41 0.60
N VAL A 50 -2.88 -9.13 -0.40
CA VAL A 50 -1.97 -10.25 -0.22
C VAL A 50 -0.56 -9.76 -0.47
N LEU A 51 0.29 -9.98 0.52
CA LEU A 51 1.68 -9.59 0.55
C LEU A 51 2.56 -10.81 0.34
N LYS A 52 3.65 -10.64 -0.40
CA LYS A 52 4.81 -11.54 -0.36
C LYS A 52 6.05 -10.77 0.09
N LYS A 53 7.05 -11.50 0.60
CA LYS A 53 8.34 -10.90 0.94
C LYS A 53 8.92 -10.14 -0.25
N PHE A 54 9.43 -8.95 0.02
CA PHE A 54 10.07 -8.12 -0.98
C PHE A 54 11.39 -8.77 -1.45
N GLU A 55 11.64 -8.70 -2.75
CA GLU A 55 12.88 -9.09 -3.40
C GLU A 55 13.29 -7.93 -4.32
N GLU A 56 14.58 -7.75 -4.61
CA GLU A 56 15.05 -6.61 -5.42
C GLU A 56 14.38 -6.53 -6.80
N LYS A 57 14.08 -7.67 -7.43
CA LYS A 57 13.33 -7.74 -8.70
C LYS A 57 11.90 -7.17 -8.62
N ASP A 58 11.36 -6.99 -7.41
CA ASP A 58 10.07 -6.37 -7.19
C ASP A 58 10.13 -4.85 -7.12
N LEU A 59 11.32 -4.26 -7.10
CA LEU A 59 11.48 -2.81 -7.09
C LEU A 59 11.16 -2.23 -8.46
N ILE A 60 9.87 -2.10 -8.74
CA ILE A 60 9.35 -1.63 -10.03
C ILE A 60 8.41 -0.45 -9.77
N ASN A 61 8.61 0.62 -10.54
CA ASN A 61 7.71 1.77 -10.54
C ASN A 61 6.25 1.31 -10.73
N GLY A 62 5.39 1.76 -9.82
CA GLY A 62 3.95 1.53 -9.85
C GLY A 62 3.50 0.34 -9.02
N LYS A 63 4.40 -0.52 -8.53
CA LYS A 63 4.02 -1.55 -7.55
C LYS A 63 3.70 -0.91 -6.20
N ILE A 64 2.82 -1.57 -5.44
CA ILE A 64 2.45 -1.18 -4.07
C ILE A 64 3.29 -2.02 -3.11
N VAL A 65 3.93 -1.36 -2.15
CA VAL A 65 4.82 -2.00 -1.18
C VAL A 65 4.41 -1.65 0.24
N LEU A 66 4.65 -2.59 1.16
CA LEU A 66 4.62 -2.34 2.59
C LEU A 66 6.04 -1.96 3.03
N ALA A 67 6.19 -0.76 3.60
CA ALA A 67 7.46 -0.24 4.08
C ALA A 67 7.34 0.26 5.53
N TYR A 68 8.47 0.37 6.21
CA TYR A 68 8.57 1.02 7.51
C TYR A 68 9.18 2.42 7.33
N PHE A 69 8.46 3.45 7.74
CA PHE A 69 8.87 4.84 7.57
C PHE A 69 8.35 5.69 8.73
N ASN A 70 9.21 6.53 9.32
CA ASN A 70 8.87 7.42 10.44
C ASN A 70 8.09 6.73 11.58
N ASN A 71 8.62 5.61 12.08
CA ASN A 71 8.01 4.79 13.13
C ASN A 71 6.61 4.24 12.82
N ALA A 72 6.26 4.13 11.54
CA ALA A 72 4.97 3.59 11.10
C ALA A 72 5.13 2.64 9.91
N TYR A 73 4.17 1.73 9.77
CA TYR A 73 4.05 0.88 8.60
C TYR A 73 3.14 1.54 7.58
N VAL A 74 3.66 1.73 6.36
CA VAL A 74 2.95 2.38 5.26
C VAL A 74 2.80 1.42 4.08
N LEU A 75 1.61 1.41 3.49
CA LEU A 75 1.32 0.64 2.28
C LEU A 75 1.14 1.62 1.13
N HIS A 76 2.18 1.88 0.33
CA HIS A 76 2.19 2.94 -0.67
C HIS A 76 2.77 2.49 -2.02
N ARG A 77 2.53 3.28 -3.06
CA ARG A 77 3.00 3.00 -4.41
C ARG A 77 4.42 3.52 -4.60
N VAL A 78 5.29 2.71 -5.21
CA VAL A 78 6.60 3.15 -5.70
C VAL A 78 6.38 4.11 -6.86
N VAL A 79 6.61 5.40 -6.65
CA VAL A 79 6.38 6.43 -7.69
C VAL A 79 7.66 6.80 -8.43
N LYS A 80 8.82 6.62 -7.80
CA LYS A 80 10.12 6.89 -8.40
C LYS A 80 11.19 6.02 -7.77
N ILE A 81 12.12 5.54 -8.58
CA ILE A 81 13.34 4.85 -8.15
C ILE A 81 14.52 5.66 -8.68
N LYS A 82 15.47 6.04 -7.84
CA LYS A 82 16.66 6.81 -8.20
C LYS A 82 17.86 6.34 -7.39
N LYS A 83 18.77 5.59 -8.03
CA LYS A 83 19.92 4.97 -7.36
C LYS A 83 19.42 4.15 -6.15
N GLU A 84 19.84 4.52 -4.94
CA GLU A 84 19.51 3.87 -3.67
C GLU A 84 18.20 4.39 -3.06
N ASN A 85 17.64 5.49 -3.59
CA ASN A 85 16.43 6.09 -3.06
C ASN A 85 15.19 5.63 -3.81
N VAL A 86 14.18 5.24 -3.05
CA VAL A 86 12.84 4.89 -3.49
C VAL A 86 11.88 5.94 -2.96
N THR A 87 11.11 6.55 -3.84
CA THR A 87 10.03 7.46 -3.46
C THR A 87 8.72 6.71 -3.46
N LEU A 88 8.03 6.71 -2.33
CA LEU A 88 6.68 6.19 -2.18
C LEU A 88 5.66 7.34 -2.10
N ALA A 89 4.43 7.05 -2.51
CA ALA A 89 3.29 7.89 -2.23
C ALA A 89 2.00 7.07 -2.18
N GLY A 90 1.06 7.49 -1.33
CA GLY A 90 -0.33 7.04 -1.40
C GLY A 90 -1.03 7.56 -2.66
N ASP A 91 -1.96 6.78 -3.21
CA ASP A 91 -2.71 7.17 -4.41
C ASP A 91 -3.69 8.33 -4.18
N GLY A 92 -4.11 8.53 -2.93
CA GLY A 92 -4.93 9.65 -2.49
C GLY A 92 -4.10 10.91 -2.23
N ASN A 93 -2.77 10.79 -2.27
CA ASN A 93 -1.87 11.87 -1.89
C ASN A 93 -1.70 12.91 -3.01
N ILE A 94 -1.73 14.18 -2.61
CA ILE A 94 -1.51 15.31 -3.52
C ILE A 94 -0.07 15.82 -3.42
N GLN A 95 0.54 15.80 -2.23
CA GLN A 95 1.80 16.49 -1.96
C GLN A 95 2.83 15.64 -1.22
N GLN A 96 2.42 14.87 -0.22
CA GLN A 96 3.35 14.11 0.62
C GLN A 96 3.97 12.94 -0.18
N VAL A 97 5.24 12.68 0.10
CA VAL A 97 5.99 11.54 -0.41
C VAL A 97 6.89 11.03 0.69
N GLU A 98 7.17 9.73 0.67
CA GLU A 98 8.16 9.11 1.53
C GLU A 98 9.41 8.81 0.71
N ILE A 99 10.59 9.18 1.21
CA ILE A 99 11.87 8.84 0.58
C ILE A 99 12.53 7.82 1.49
N ILE A 100 12.69 6.61 0.97
CA ILE A 100 13.20 5.45 1.69
C ILE A 100 14.28 4.74 0.88
N THR A 101 14.91 3.75 1.50
CA THR A 101 15.76 2.78 0.81
C THR A 101 14.99 1.47 0.59
N ASP A 102 15.52 0.58 -0.24
CA ASP A 102 14.97 -0.77 -0.42
C ASP A 102 14.96 -1.60 0.88
N LYS A 103 15.91 -1.35 1.79
CA LYS A 103 15.98 -1.97 3.13
C LYS A 103 14.78 -1.67 4.02
N ASP A 104 14.11 -0.55 3.77
CA ASP A 104 12.91 -0.15 4.50
C ASP A 104 11.65 -0.86 3.97
N ILE A 105 11.75 -1.57 2.84
CA ILE A 105 10.64 -2.29 2.21
C ILE A 105 10.57 -3.72 2.74
N LEU A 106 9.42 -4.08 3.30
CA LEU A 106 9.18 -5.41 3.88
C LEU A 106 8.57 -6.37 2.86
N ALA A 107 7.60 -5.87 2.10
CA ALA A 107 6.76 -6.70 1.24
C ALA A 107 6.23 -5.94 0.03
N VAL A 108 5.80 -6.71 -0.96
CA VAL A 108 5.11 -6.22 -2.15
C VAL A 108 3.71 -6.82 -2.23
N VAL A 109 2.74 -6.02 -2.64
CA VAL A 109 1.37 -6.49 -2.89
C VAL A 109 1.34 -7.29 -4.18
N VAL A 110 0.79 -8.50 -4.11
CA VAL A 110 0.64 -9.40 -5.27
C VAL A 110 -0.80 -9.56 -5.73
N SER A 111 -1.78 -9.41 -4.84
CA SER A 111 -3.19 -9.35 -5.18
C SER A 111 -3.97 -8.56 -4.14
N ALA A 112 -5.17 -8.09 -4.51
CA ALA A 112 -6.04 -7.33 -3.64
C ALA A 112 -7.51 -7.72 -3.86
N TYR A 113 -8.34 -7.58 -2.84
CA TYR A 113 -9.73 -8.00 -2.85
C TYR A 113 -10.63 -6.96 -2.16
N ARG A 114 -11.79 -6.71 -2.75
CA ARG A 114 -12.90 -5.99 -2.12
C ARG A 114 -14.05 -6.95 -1.89
N GLY A 115 -14.26 -7.33 -0.63
CA GLY A 115 -15.09 -8.49 -0.32
C GLY A 115 -14.51 -9.75 -0.97
N GLU A 116 -15.29 -10.41 -1.83
CA GLU A 116 -14.86 -11.60 -2.56
C GLU A 116 -14.29 -11.29 -3.95
N LYS A 117 -14.42 -10.05 -4.43
CA LYS A 117 -13.98 -9.66 -5.77
C LYS A 117 -12.49 -9.30 -5.78
N GLU A 118 -11.72 -9.92 -6.67
CA GLU A 118 -10.34 -9.53 -6.93
C GLU A 118 -10.26 -8.17 -7.65
N LEU A 119 -9.35 -7.32 -7.19
CA LEU A 119 -9.09 -6.00 -7.74
C LEU A 119 -7.91 -6.06 -8.71
N SER A 120 -8.03 -5.36 -9.84
CA SER A 120 -6.91 -5.18 -10.76
C SER A 120 -5.93 -4.16 -10.20
N ILE A 121 -4.77 -4.63 -9.73
CA ILE A 121 -3.67 -3.76 -9.29
C ILE A 121 -2.84 -3.37 -10.52
N ASN A 122 -3.29 -2.33 -11.21
CA ASN A 122 -2.61 -1.84 -12.40
C ASN A 122 -1.50 -0.85 -12.04
N THR A 123 -0.25 -1.23 -12.31
CA THR A 123 0.94 -0.42 -12.01
C THR A 123 1.01 0.85 -12.84
N LEU A 124 0.64 0.77 -14.13
CA LEU A 124 0.68 1.90 -15.07
C LEU A 124 -0.42 2.93 -14.75
N LEU A 125 -1.65 2.49 -14.51
CA LEU A 125 -2.75 3.39 -14.15
C LEU A 125 -2.45 4.13 -12.85
N GLY A 126 -1.92 3.45 -11.84
CA GLY A 126 -1.49 4.09 -10.59
C GLY A 126 -0.41 5.15 -10.81
N GLN A 127 0.54 4.89 -11.70
CA GLN A 127 1.58 5.86 -12.06
C GLN A 127 1.03 7.10 -12.79
N ILE A 128 0.13 6.89 -13.75
CA ILE A 128 -0.56 7.99 -14.44
C ILE A 128 -1.35 8.81 -13.43
N TRP A 129 -2.10 8.15 -12.55
CA TRP A 129 -2.89 8.79 -11.50
C TRP A 129 -2.04 9.67 -10.58
N TYR A 130 -0.87 9.19 -10.17
CA TYR A 130 0.07 9.98 -9.38
C TYR A 130 0.61 11.20 -10.14
N LYS A 131 0.92 11.07 -11.43
CA LYS A 131 1.39 12.22 -12.25
C LYS A 131 0.30 13.28 -12.41
N LEU A 132 -0.96 12.86 -12.55
CA LEU A 132 -2.11 13.75 -12.66
C LEU A 132 -2.49 14.45 -11.34
N ARG A 133 -1.82 14.13 -10.22
CA ARG A 133 -2.16 14.72 -8.90
C ARG A 133 -2.11 16.25 -8.86
N ILE A 134 -1.18 16.88 -9.60
CA ILE A 134 -1.06 18.35 -9.66
C ILE A 134 -2.29 18.94 -10.36
N ILE A 135 -2.68 18.34 -11.49
CA ILE A 135 -3.88 18.74 -12.24
C ILE A 135 -5.12 18.55 -11.37
N ARG A 136 -5.26 17.40 -10.70
CA ARG A 136 -6.33 17.13 -9.74
C ARG A 136 -6.36 18.15 -8.60
N SER A 137 -5.20 18.53 -8.07
CA SER A 137 -5.09 19.53 -7.01
C SER A 137 -5.61 20.89 -7.45
N VAL A 138 -5.23 21.33 -8.65
CA VAL A 138 -5.65 22.62 -9.20
C VAL A 138 -7.14 22.59 -9.52
N TYR A 139 -7.61 21.52 -10.16
CA TYR A 139 -9.02 21.33 -10.49
C TYR A 139 -9.91 21.37 -9.24
N ASN A 140 -9.55 20.62 -8.18
CA ASN A 140 -10.32 20.63 -6.93
C ASN A 140 -10.37 22.01 -6.27
N LYS A 141 -9.30 22.81 -6.40
CA LYS A 141 -9.26 24.18 -5.88
C LYS A 141 -10.15 25.14 -6.67
N ILE A 142 -10.32 24.92 -7.97
CA ILE A 142 -11.08 25.81 -8.87
C ILE A 142 -12.57 25.42 -8.92
N PHE A 143 -12.88 24.12 -8.99
CA PHE A 143 -14.23 23.62 -9.28
C PHE A 143 -14.89 22.90 -8.10
N GLY A 144 -14.20 22.78 -6.95
CA GLY A 144 -14.74 22.50 -5.61
C GLY A 144 -15.99 21.62 -5.54
N ILE A 145 -15.84 20.30 -5.70
CA ILE A 145 -16.82 19.37 -5.13
C ILE A 145 -16.48 19.25 -3.65
N LYS A 146 -17.29 19.87 -2.79
CA LYS A 146 -17.28 19.66 -1.34
C LYS A 146 -17.76 18.26 -1.00
#